data_AF-A0A8K0D977-F1
#
_entry.id   AF-A0A8K0D977-F1
#
_cell.length_a   1.000
_cell.length_b   1.000
_cell.length_c   1.000
_cell.angle_alpha   90.00
_cell.angle_beta   90.00
_cell.angle_gamma   90.00
#
_symmetry.space_group_name_H-M   'P 1'
#
loop_
_entity.id
_entity.type
_entity.pdbx_description
1 polymer ?
#
loop_
_entity_poly.entity_id
_entity_poly.type
_entity_poly.pdbx_seq_one_letter_code
_entity_poly.pdbx_strand_id
1 'polypeptide(L)'
;MKIFLGVFLFAVIVAVNASGDDDDFKCIPGVKYQENNCNGCHCSNDQLLGCTRMGCLNQDPKLYNCEKGTTWKEGCEQCWCIDMGTLCTTGCGKVHDQHQ
;
A
#
# COMPACT_ATOMS: atom_id res chain seq x y z
N MET A 1 -38.71 35.44 36.97
CA MET A 1 -39.11 34.38 37.91
C MET A 1 -39.20 33.06 37.15
N LYS A 2 -38.24 32.12 37.40
CA LYS A 2 -38.21 30.66 37.09
C LYS A 2 -38.16 30.24 35.59
N ILE A 3 -36.99 29.92 34.99
CA ILE A 3 -36.23 28.61 34.91
C ILE A 3 -37.00 27.58 34.03
N PHE A 4 -36.47 26.98 32.95
CA PHE A 4 -35.40 25.95 32.82
C PHE A 4 -34.65 26.10 31.48
N LEU A 5 -33.33 26.33 31.42
CA LEU A 5 -32.26 25.33 31.47
C LEU A 5 -32.57 24.03 30.69
N GLY A 6 -32.42 24.08 29.36
CA GLY A 6 -32.43 22.91 28.48
C GLY A 6 -31.31 23.04 27.45
N VAL A 7 -30.11 22.68 27.86
CA VAL A 7 -28.93 22.60 27.00
C VAL A 7 -29.18 21.50 25.95
N PHE A 8 -29.61 21.87 24.75
CA PHE A 8 -29.45 21.02 23.57
C PHE A 8 -28.41 21.66 22.67
N LEU A 9 -27.16 21.33 23.01
CA LEU A 9 -26.00 21.32 22.12
C LEU A 9 -26.37 20.64 20.79
N PHE A 10 -26.93 21.37 19.84
CA PHE A 10 -26.74 21.06 18.43
C PHE A 10 -25.37 21.61 18.01
N ALA A 11 -24.33 21.14 18.71
CA ALA A 11 -23.01 21.06 18.13
C ALA A 11 -23.09 19.94 17.09
N VAL A 12 -23.69 20.24 15.95
CA VAL A 12 -23.45 19.48 14.73
C VAL A 12 -22.05 19.88 14.26
N ILE A 13 -21.05 19.59 15.11
CA ILE A 13 -19.70 19.37 14.66
C ILE A 13 -19.83 18.04 13.95
N VAL A 14 -20.08 18.08 12.64
CA VAL A 14 -19.81 16.93 11.80
C VAL A 14 -18.30 16.74 11.94
N ALA A 15 -17.90 15.90 12.89
CA ALA A 15 -16.59 15.29 12.86
C ALA A 15 -16.60 14.44 11.59
N VAL A 16 -16.25 15.06 10.47
CA VAL A 16 -15.75 14.33 9.32
C VAL A 16 -14.50 13.64 9.83
N ASN A 17 -14.67 12.41 10.32
CA ASN A 17 -13.56 11.48 10.43
C ASN A 17 -13.09 11.37 8.99
N ALA A 18 -11.96 12.00 8.66
CA ALA A 18 -11.25 11.65 7.45
C ALA A 18 -10.86 10.19 7.64
N SER A 19 -11.71 9.27 7.18
CA SER A 19 -11.27 7.96 6.78
C SER A 19 -10.34 8.25 5.61
N GLY A 20 -9.04 8.29 5.90
CA GLY A 20 -8.05 8.18 4.85
C GLY A 20 -8.36 6.88 4.14
N ASP A 21 -9.00 6.98 2.98
CA ASP A 21 -8.90 5.93 1.97
C ASP A 21 -7.44 5.98 1.52
N ASP A 22 -6.55 5.41 2.33
CA ASP A 22 -5.24 5.02 1.87
C ASP A 22 -5.53 4.10 0.68
N ASP A 23 -5.14 4.49 -0.53
CA ASP A 23 -5.11 3.61 -1.69
C ASP A 23 -4.14 2.46 -1.38
N ASP A 24 -4.64 1.50 -0.62
CA ASP A 24 -3.89 0.37 -0.12
C ASP A 24 -3.50 -0.46 -1.33
N PHE A 25 -2.21 -0.75 -1.47
CA PHE A 25 -1.68 -1.42 -2.64
C PHE A 25 -2.43 -2.74 -2.90
N LYS A 26 -2.89 -2.92 -4.14
CA LYS A 26 -3.50 -4.18 -4.61
C LYS A 26 -2.61 -4.83 -5.66
N CYS A 27 -2.22 -6.07 -5.40
CA CYS A 27 -1.44 -6.83 -6.36
C CYS A 27 -2.30 -7.30 -7.54
N ILE A 28 -1.66 -7.55 -8.68
CA ILE A 28 -2.30 -8.02 -9.91
C ILE A 28 -2.00 -9.52 -10.08
N PRO A 29 -3.02 -10.38 -10.18
CA PRO A 29 -2.82 -11.80 -10.47
C PRO A 29 -1.97 -12.02 -11.73
N GLY A 30 -1.04 -12.96 -11.68
CA GLY A 30 -0.13 -13.25 -12.80
C GLY A 30 1.08 -12.30 -12.92
N VAL A 31 1.08 -11.15 -12.22
CA VAL A 31 2.27 -10.32 -12.08
C VAL A 31 3.17 -10.89 -10.99
N LYS A 32 4.48 -10.90 -11.26
CA LYS A 32 5.50 -11.29 -10.28
C LYS A 32 6.03 -10.06 -9.58
N TYR A 33 6.27 -10.19 -8.28
CA TYR A 33 6.77 -9.10 -7.46
C TYR A 33 8.01 -9.53 -6.69
N GLN A 34 8.78 -8.55 -6.24
CA GLN A 34 9.89 -8.73 -5.33
C GLN A 34 9.83 -7.70 -4.20
N GLU A 35 9.82 -8.17 -2.97
CA GLU A 35 9.84 -7.38 -1.76
C GLU A 35 11.30 -7.12 -1.36
N ASN A 36 11.64 -5.86 -1.11
CA ASN A 36 12.93 -5.40 -0.60
C ASN A 36 14.13 -6.00 -1.37
N ASN A 37 14.00 -6.13 -2.69
CA ASN A 37 15.02 -6.74 -3.57
C ASN A 37 15.51 -8.12 -3.08
N CYS A 38 14.65 -8.86 -2.37
CA CYS A 38 15.02 -10.10 -1.70
C CYS A 38 13.95 -11.18 -1.89
N ASN A 39 12.78 -11.01 -1.29
CA ASN A 39 11.75 -12.05 -1.29
C ASN A 39 10.93 -12.01 -2.57
N GLY A 40 10.80 -13.16 -3.23
CA GLY A 40 9.90 -13.30 -4.38
C GLY A 40 8.46 -13.38 -3.90
N CYS A 41 7.57 -12.64 -4.56
CA CYS A 41 6.18 -12.55 -4.20
C CYS A 41 5.25 -12.89 -5.37
N HIS A 42 4.13 -13.51 -5.06
CA HIS A 42 3.07 -13.89 -6.00
C HIS A 42 1.73 -13.34 -5.54
N CYS A 43 0.93 -12.89 -6.49
CA CYS A 43 -0.43 -12.43 -6.25
C CYS A 43 -1.44 -13.53 -6.59
N SER A 44 -2.27 -13.92 -5.62
CA SER A 44 -3.38 -14.84 -5.85
C SER A 44 -4.53 -14.17 -6.62
N ASN A 45 -5.48 -14.97 -7.11
CA ASN A 45 -6.68 -14.45 -7.78
C ASN A 45 -7.57 -13.58 -6.86
N ASP A 46 -7.46 -13.77 -5.55
CA ASP A 46 -8.16 -12.96 -4.53
C ASP A 46 -7.40 -11.68 -4.17
N GLN A 47 -6.37 -11.31 -4.96
CA GLN A 47 -5.50 -10.13 -4.74
C GLN A 47 -4.74 -10.17 -3.41
N LEU A 48 -4.44 -11.38 -2.92
CA LEU A 48 -3.60 -11.58 -1.75
C LEU A 48 -2.15 -11.78 -2.19
N LEU A 49 -1.26 -10.93 -1.67
CA LEU A 49 0.17 -11.03 -1.92
C LEU A 49 0.82 -12.03 -0.95
N GLY A 50 1.44 -13.07 -1.48
CA GLY A 50 2.24 -14.03 -0.73
C GLY A 50 3.71 -13.93 -1.12
N CYS A 51 4.59 -13.68 -0.16
CA CYS A 51 6.04 -13.60 -0.35
C CYS A 51 6.77 -14.78 0.28
N THR A 52 7.93 -15.14 -0.28
CA THR A 52 8.89 -16.01 0.42
C THR A 52 9.35 -15.36 1.73
N ARG A 53 9.90 -16.16 2.65
CA ARG A 53 10.47 -15.68 3.92
C ARG A 53 11.94 -16.07 4.04
N MET A 54 12.73 -15.67 3.04
CA MET A 54 14.17 -15.90 3.02
C MET A 54 14.88 -14.86 3.90
N GLY A 55 16.05 -15.21 4.45
CA GLY A 55 16.89 -14.26 5.17
C GLY A 55 17.55 -13.28 4.20
N CYS A 56 17.27 -11.99 4.35
CA CYS A 56 17.82 -10.93 3.50
C CYS A 56 19.08 -10.32 4.16
N LEU A 57 20.25 -10.55 3.58
CA LEU A 57 21.54 -10.07 4.10
C LEU A 57 21.96 -8.75 3.42
N ASN A 58 22.64 -7.87 4.18
CA ASN A 58 23.27 -6.63 3.67
C ASN A 58 22.32 -5.72 2.86
N GLN A 59 21.09 -5.56 3.32
CA GLN A 59 20.08 -4.77 2.63
C GLN A 59 20.28 -3.27 2.85
N ASP A 60 20.04 -2.47 1.81
CA ASP A 60 20.02 -1.01 1.92
C ASP A 60 18.84 -0.59 2.83
N PRO A 61 19.08 0.18 3.91
CA PRO A 61 18.01 0.68 4.78
C PRO A 61 16.89 1.44 4.03
N LYS A 62 17.18 2.00 2.85
CA LYS A 62 16.18 2.69 2.02
C LYS A 62 15.06 1.77 1.54
N LEU A 63 15.30 0.45 1.43
CA LEU A 63 14.28 -0.51 1.02
C LEU A 63 13.15 -0.62 2.05
N TYR A 64 13.43 -0.36 3.32
CA TYR A 64 12.44 -0.45 4.41
C TYR A 64 11.90 0.91 4.85
N ASN A 65 12.63 1.99 4.57
CA ASN A 65 12.31 3.34 5.04
C ASN A 65 11.82 4.26 3.90
N CYS A 66 11.02 3.73 2.99
CA CYS A 66 10.32 4.53 1.98
C CYS A 66 9.05 5.18 2.57
N GLU A 67 8.50 6.18 1.89
CA GLU A 67 7.26 6.83 2.32
C GLU A 67 6.04 6.00 1.87
N LYS A 68 5.26 5.47 2.81
CA LYS A 68 4.09 4.61 2.53
C LYS A 68 3.15 5.26 1.52
N GLY A 69 2.64 4.47 0.58
CA GLY A 69 1.71 4.93 -0.47
C GLY A 69 2.40 5.58 -1.67
N THR A 70 3.71 5.85 -1.60
CA THR A 70 4.44 6.33 -2.77
C THR A 70 4.61 5.23 -3.81
N THR A 71 4.65 5.67 -5.08
CA THR A 71 4.89 4.80 -6.23
C THR A 71 5.93 5.44 -7.13
N TRP A 72 6.80 4.62 -7.71
CA TRP A 72 7.84 5.09 -8.62
C TRP A 72 8.19 4.02 -9.64
N LYS A 73 8.98 4.40 -10.64
CA LYS A 73 9.44 3.52 -11.70
C LYS A 73 10.95 3.38 -11.63
N GLU A 74 11.43 2.13 -11.61
CA GLU A 74 12.85 1.81 -11.75
C GLU A 74 13.08 1.12 -13.09
N GLY A 75 13.58 1.89 -14.06
CA GLY A 75 13.67 1.42 -15.44
C GLY A 75 12.28 1.11 -16.02
N CYS A 76 11.96 -0.17 -16.16
CA CYS A 76 10.68 -0.67 -16.64
C CYS A 76 9.77 -1.20 -15.52
N GLU A 77 10.31 -1.37 -14.32
CA GLU A 77 9.62 -1.97 -13.18
C GLU A 77 8.81 -0.90 -12.45
N GLN A 78 7.59 -1.26 -12.06
CA GLN A 78 6.75 -0.41 -11.22
C GLN A 78 6.95 -0.83 -9.77
N CYS A 79 7.17 0.16 -8.91
CA CYS A 79 7.41 -0.02 -7.49
C CYS A 79 6.39 0.74 -6.64
N TRP A 80 6.16 0.20 -5.45
CA TRP A 80 5.30 0.76 -4.41
C TRP A 80 6.03 0.70 -3.07
N CYS A 81 5.76 1.68 -2.22
CA CYS A 81 6.09 1.60 -0.80
C CYS A 81 4.87 1.15 -0.02
N ILE A 82 4.94 -0.05 0.53
CA ILE A 82 3.90 -0.67 1.34
C ILE A 82 4.38 -0.83 2.79
N ASP A 83 3.54 -1.36 3.67
CA ASP A 83 3.86 -1.49 5.11
C ASP A 83 5.14 -2.28 5.41
N MET A 84 5.53 -3.19 4.52
CA MET A 84 6.73 -4.02 4.64
C MET A 84 7.98 -3.43 3.94
N GLY A 85 7.86 -2.23 3.36
CA GLY A 85 8.92 -1.57 2.59
C GLY A 85 8.63 -1.54 1.09
N THR A 86 9.68 -1.65 0.28
CA THR A 86 9.60 -1.62 -1.18
C THR A 86 9.04 -2.92 -1.74
N LEU A 87 8.10 -2.80 -2.68
CA LEU A 87 7.60 -3.90 -3.48
C LEU A 87 7.64 -3.48 -4.95
N CYS A 88 8.40 -4.20 -5.77
CA CYS A 88 8.54 -3.91 -7.19
C CYS A 88 8.05 -5.08 -8.04
N THR A 89 7.48 -4.81 -9.20
CA THR A 89 7.26 -5.86 -10.21
C THR A 89 8.59 -6.37 -10.71
N THR A 90 8.69 -7.66 -11.03
CA THR A 90 9.90 -8.21 -11.66
C THR A 90 9.69 -8.42 -13.16
N GLY A 91 10.62 -7.88 -13.94
CA GLY A 91 10.68 -8.07 -15.39
C GLY A 91 9.86 -7.07 -16.21
N CYS A 92 10.37 -6.72 -17.38
CA CYS A 92 9.75 -5.75 -18.28
C CYS A 92 8.59 -6.38 -19.10
N GLY A 93 7.46 -5.68 -19.20
CA GLY A 93 6.39 -5.99 -20.16
C GLY A 93 5.24 -6.89 -19.66
N LYS A 94 5.07 -7.09 -18.35
CA LYS A 94 3.94 -7.89 -17.80
C LYS A 94 2.80 -7.08 -17.19
N VAL A 95 3.07 -5.81 -16.83
CA VAL A 95 2.07 -4.93 -16.20
C VAL A 95 1.26 -4.15 -17.24
N HIS A 96 1.89 -3.79 -18.37
CA HIS A 96 1.28 -2.95 -19.39
C HIS A 96 0.26 -3.66 -20.30
N ASP A 97 0.28 -5.01 -20.35
CA ASP A 97 -0.57 -5.80 -21.24
C ASP A 97 -1.87 -6.29 -20.56
N GLN A 98 -2.11 -5.96 -19.28
CA GLN A 98 -3.27 -6.43 -18.51
C GLN A 98 -4.42 -5.40 -18.45
N HIS A 99 -4.32 -4.31 -19.22
CA HIS A 99 -5.36 -3.28 -19.38
C HIS A 99 -5.90 -3.19 -20.82
N GLN A 100 -5.89 -4.29 -21.57
CA GLN A 100 -6.63 -4.43 -22.84
C GLN A 100 -7.78 -5.41 -22.72
#